data_AF-A0A835X965-F1
#
_entry.id   AF-A0A835X965-F1
#
_cell.length_a   1.000
_cell.length_b   1.000
_cell.length_c   1.000
_cell.angle_alpha   90.00
_cell.angle_beta   90.00
_cell.angle_gamma   90.00
#
_symmetry.space_group_name_H-M   'P 1'
#
loop_
_entity.id
_entity.type
_entity.pdbx_description
1 polymer ?
#
loop_
_entity_poly.entity_id
_entity_poly.type
_entity_poly.pdbx_seq_one_letter_code
_entity_poly.pdbx_strand_id
1 'polypeptide(L)'
;MLLMDSLLNFSRQFLSDKIGGLMDAPLLIQPSVLPHESQPQAHNFEVMKHLPLSFFEATLQKQEAADVTSIETVKSRLETKAVFSGYDFTHSTTTLTTSRSRSAYSTLGSMLDKLDLQIRNADLINAVDTKEIVSYVITTHLIPDIMGNLRAYGRQRFRCTACGQSYRRIPLLQHCTCGNKLIQTITRGSVVKYLKLAKRLVGKYEVGKYLTGRINNLSDEIDLVFGKSKGDQALLTDYTN
;
A
#
# COMPACT_ATOMS: atom_id res chain seq x y z
N MET A 1 6.30 -24.96 1.14
CA MET A 1 7.09 -26.05 0.53
C MET A 1 7.10 -27.21 1.50
N LEU A 2 6.95 -28.45 1.01
CA LEU A 2 7.04 -29.63 1.87
C LEU A 2 8.51 -30.04 2.03
N LEU A 3 8.85 -30.72 3.12
CA LEU A 3 10.24 -31.09 3.40
C LEU A 3 10.84 -31.96 2.28
N MET A 4 10.14 -33.01 1.84
CA MET A 4 10.63 -33.91 0.80
C MET A 4 10.83 -33.21 -0.54
N ASP A 5 9.93 -32.29 -0.89
CA ASP A 5 10.03 -31.47 -2.10
C ASP A 5 11.30 -30.61 -2.07
N SER A 6 11.59 -30.00 -0.91
CA SER A 6 12.82 -29.24 -0.68
C SER A 6 14.08 -30.09 -0.84
N LEU A 7 14.05 -31.36 -0.43
CA LEU A 7 15.23 -32.23 -0.48
C LEU A 7 15.46 -32.82 -1.87
N LEU A 8 14.40 -33.16 -2.61
CA LEU A 8 14.50 -33.76 -3.93
C LEU A 8 14.71 -32.73 -5.05
N ASN A 9 14.05 -31.58 -4.95
CA ASN A 9 13.96 -30.61 -6.05
C ASN A 9 14.84 -29.38 -5.85
N PHE A 10 15.59 -29.27 -4.75
CA PHE A 10 16.53 -28.18 -4.53
C PHE A 10 17.93 -28.49 -5.05
N SER A 11 18.48 -27.56 -5.84
CA SER A 11 19.90 -27.54 -6.19
C SER A 11 20.39 -26.11 -6.26
N ARG A 12 21.58 -25.86 -5.70
CA ARG A 12 22.23 -24.54 -5.79
C ARG A 12 22.52 -24.11 -7.23
N GLN A 13 22.63 -25.06 -8.16
CA GLN A 13 22.85 -24.78 -9.59
C GLN A 13 21.66 -24.08 -10.26
N PHE A 14 20.47 -24.14 -9.65
CA PHE A 14 19.28 -23.43 -10.15
C PHE A 14 19.16 -22.02 -9.56
N LEU A 15 20.04 -21.63 -8.64
CA LEU A 15 20.03 -20.28 -8.07
C LEU A 15 20.63 -19.29 -9.06
N SER A 16 20.06 -18.10 -9.11
CA SER A 16 20.58 -17.00 -9.90
C SER A 16 21.91 -16.52 -9.32
N ASP A 17 22.94 -16.36 -10.16
CA ASP A 17 24.23 -15.78 -9.77
C ASP A 17 24.15 -14.28 -9.45
N LYS A 18 23.03 -13.62 -9.79
CA LYS A 18 22.81 -12.20 -9.49
C LYS A 18 22.22 -12.03 -8.09
N ILE A 19 22.88 -11.21 -7.28
CA ILE A 19 22.38 -10.71 -6.00
C ILE A 19 21.19 -9.77 -6.27
N GLY A 20 20.05 -9.98 -5.61
CA GLY A 20 18.90 -9.07 -5.70
C GLY A 20 17.50 -9.71 -5.77
N GLY A 21 17.35 -11.00 -5.48
CA GLY A 21 16.03 -11.61 -5.28
C GLY A 21 15.35 -11.04 -4.03
N LEU A 22 14.01 -10.84 -4.10
CA LEU A 22 13.21 -10.50 -2.91
C LEU A 22 13.10 -11.66 -1.91
N MET A 23 13.36 -12.88 -2.38
CA MET A 23 13.29 -14.11 -1.60
C MET A 23 14.59 -14.90 -1.78
N ASP A 24 15.01 -15.57 -0.71
CA ASP A 24 16.16 -16.46 -0.71
C ASP A 24 15.71 -17.93 -0.69
N ALA A 25 16.62 -18.83 -1.04
CA ALA A 25 16.39 -20.26 -1.00
C ALA A 25 16.75 -20.84 0.38
N PRO A 26 16.12 -21.95 0.80
CA PRO A 26 16.39 -22.57 2.10
C PRO A 26 17.74 -23.32 2.07
N LEU A 27 18.82 -22.58 2.25
CA LEU A 27 20.19 -23.12 2.25
C LEU A 27 20.51 -23.96 3.50
N LEU A 28 19.81 -23.70 4.60
CA LEU A 28 19.98 -24.37 5.87
C LEU A 28 18.60 -24.69 6.47
N ILE A 29 18.50 -25.85 7.14
CA ILE A 29 17.28 -26.28 7.84
C ILE A 29 17.64 -26.47 9.30
N GLN A 30 16.97 -25.74 10.19
CA GLN A 30 17.11 -25.89 11.64
C GLN A 30 16.07 -26.91 12.14
N PRO A 31 16.49 -28.10 12.62
CA PRO A 31 15.56 -29.16 13.01
C PRO A 31 14.93 -28.94 14.40
N SER A 32 15.57 -28.13 15.24
CA SER A 32 15.16 -27.86 16.62
C SER A 32 15.13 -26.35 16.89
N VAL A 33 14.06 -25.88 17.52
CA VAL A 33 13.92 -24.47 17.89
C VAL A 33 14.83 -24.17 19.08
N LEU A 34 15.72 -23.18 18.93
CA LEU A 34 16.58 -22.66 19.99
C LEU A 34 16.05 -21.30 20.46
N PRO A 35 15.43 -21.19 21.65
CA PRO A 35 14.79 -19.95 22.11
C PRO A 35 15.74 -18.75 22.20
N HIS A 36 17.01 -18.97 22.53
CA HIS A 36 18.02 -17.91 22.57
C HIS A 36 18.34 -17.33 21.19
N GLU A 37 18.28 -18.15 20.14
CA GLU A 37 18.52 -17.75 18.74
C GLU A 37 17.27 -17.19 18.07
N SER A 38 16.12 -17.31 18.73
CA SER A 38 14.87 -16.75 18.23
C SER A 38 14.96 -15.22 18.13
N GLN A 39 14.14 -14.66 17.24
CA GLN A 39 14.17 -13.24 16.98
C GLN A 39 13.84 -12.44 18.25
N PRO A 40 14.50 -11.30 18.54
CA PRO A 40 14.29 -10.56 19.78
C PRO A 40 12.83 -10.16 20.07
N GLN A 41 11.99 -10.04 19.04
CA GLN A 41 10.56 -9.78 19.21
C GLN A 41 9.85 -10.92 19.96
N ALA A 42 10.27 -12.18 19.76
CA ALA A 42 9.70 -13.33 20.45
C ALA A 42 9.98 -13.30 21.96
N HIS A 43 11.09 -12.66 22.37
CA HIS A 43 11.44 -12.52 23.78
C HIS A 43 10.51 -11.57 24.55
N ASN A 44 9.79 -10.70 23.82
CA ASN A 44 8.89 -9.70 24.41
C ASN A 44 7.45 -10.20 24.61
N PHE A 45 7.15 -11.48 24.33
CA PHE A 45 5.83 -12.03 24.61
C PHE A 45 5.60 -12.18 26.11
N GLU A 46 4.43 -11.73 26.56
CA GLU A 46 3.88 -12.03 27.88
C GLU A 46 3.41 -13.49 27.94
N VAL A 47 3.63 -14.14 29.09
CA VAL A 47 3.35 -15.57 29.29
C VAL A 47 2.42 -15.84 30.48
N MET A 48 1.76 -14.79 31.02
CA MET A 48 0.94 -14.86 32.22
C MET A 48 -0.54 -15.12 31.90
N LYS A 49 -1.23 -15.79 32.84
CA LYS A 49 -2.69 -16.03 32.74
C LYS A 49 -3.51 -14.79 33.11
N HIS A 50 -3.06 -14.04 34.09
CA HIS A 50 -3.74 -12.84 34.59
C HIS A 50 -2.71 -11.74 34.84
N LEU A 51 -3.00 -10.54 34.37
CA LEU A 51 -2.19 -9.36 34.64
C LEU A 51 -2.32 -8.95 36.11
N PRO A 52 -1.21 -8.69 36.82
CA PRO A 52 -1.26 -8.32 38.24
C PRO A 52 -1.78 -6.89 38.45
N LEU A 53 -2.32 -6.62 39.65
CA LEU A 53 -2.80 -5.28 40.02
C LEU A 53 -1.72 -4.20 39.85
N SER A 54 -0.48 -4.52 40.24
CA SER A 54 0.67 -3.62 40.15
C SER A 54 0.93 -3.13 38.73
N PHE A 55 0.63 -3.94 37.71
CA PHE A 55 0.70 -3.50 36.31
C PHE A 55 -0.30 -2.38 36.04
N PHE A 56 -1.57 -2.57 36.42
CA PHE A 56 -2.61 -1.57 36.20
C PHE A 56 -2.33 -0.26 36.95
N GLU A 57 -1.82 -0.34 38.18
CA GLU A 57 -1.39 0.85 38.94
C GLU A 57 -0.24 1.60 38.25
N ALA A 58 0.74 0.87 37.69
CA ALA A 58 1.84 1.47 36.93
C ALA A 58 1.33 2.18 35.65
N THR A 59 0.30 1.65 34.98
CA THR A 59 -0.31 2.32 33.81
C THR A 59 -0.95 3.67 34.17
N LEU A 60 -1.56 3.79 35.36
CA LEU A 60 -2.13 5.05 35.85
C LEU A 60 -1.03 6.10 36.09
N GLN A 61 0.15 5.66 36.53
CA GLN A 61 1.31 6.51 36.72
C GLN A 61 2.06 6.83 35.42
N LYS A 62 1.63 6.29 34.27
CA LYS A 62 2.26 6.45 32.96
C LYS A 62 3.76 6.08 32.96
N GLN A 63 4.13 5.04 33.71
CA GLN A 63 5.48 4.51 33.68
C GLN A 63 5.82 3.97 32.30
N GLU A 64 7.10 4.05 31.91
CA GLU A 64 7.56 3.47 30.65
C GLU A 64 7.54 1.94 30.72
N ALA A 65 7.19 1.29 29.61
CA ALA A 65 7.04 -0.18 29.57
C ALA A 65 8.33 -0.93 29.94
N ALA A 66 9.50 -0.33 29.74
CA ALA A 66 10.80 -0.93 30.09
C ALA A 66 11.04 -1.03 31.61
N ASP A 67 10.43 -0.12 32.39
CA ASP A 67 10.61 -0.06 33.84
C ASP A 67 9.62 -0.97 34.59
N VAL A 68 8.59 -1.46 33.89
CA VAL A 68 7.56 -2.33 34.45
C VAL A 68 8.08 -3.77 34.54
N THR A 69 8.41 -4.19 35.76
CA THR A 69 8.93 -5.54 36.06
C THR A 69 7.85 -6.53 36.52
N SER A 70 6.60 -6.08 36.65
CA SER A 70 5.50 -6.89 37.16
C SER A 70 5.00 -7.95 36.16
N ILE A 71 5.37 -7.84 34.88
CA ILE A 71 4.98 -8.78 33.82
C ILE A 71 6.10 -9.77 33.55
N GLU A 72 5.76 -11.05 33.56
CA GLU A 72 6.65 -12.11 33.14
C GLU A 72 6.65 -12.24 31.61
N THR A 73 7.85 -12.20 31.02
CA THR A 73 8.06 -12.30 29.57
C THR A 73 8.84 -13.55 29.21
N VAL A 74 8.87 -13.92 27.93
CA VAL A 74 9.72 -15.02 27.46
C VAL A 74 11.19 -14.76 27.79
N LYS A 75 11.64 -13.50 27.71
CA LYS A 75 13.01 -13.10 28.07
C LYS A 75 13.40 -13.50 29.49
N SER A 76 12.51 -13.29 30.47
CA SER A 76 12.81 -13.63 31.87
C SER A 76 12.90 -15.14 32.10
N ARG A 77 12.37 -15.96 31.18
CA ARG A 77 12.44 -17.43 31.28
C ARG A 77 13.62 -18.04 30.56
N LEU A 78 14.31 -17.35 29.63
CA LEU A 78 15.29 -17.93 28.68
C LEU A 78 16.33 -18.90 29.27
N GLU A 79 16.81 -18.68 30.49
CA GLU A 79 17.83 -19.53 31.13
C GLU A 79 17.24 -20.65 32.01
N THR A 80 15.91 -20.77 32.05
CA THR A 80 15.19 -21.70 32.91
C THR A 80 14.61 -22.87 32.11
N LYS A 81 14.21 -23.96 32.79
CA LYS A 81 13.50 -25.07 32.14
C LYS A 81 12.09 -24.69 31.67
N ALA A 82 11.54 -23.58 32.18
CA ALA A 82 10.21 -23.09 31.85
C ALA A 82 10.12 -22.43 30.45
N VAL A 83 11.22 -22.34 29.70
CA VAL A 83 11.20 -21.77 28.34
C VAL A 83 10.32 -22.55 27.36
N PHE A 84 10.14 -23.85 27.58
CA PHE A 84 9.36 -24.69 26.68
C PHE A 84 7.93 -24.96 27.19
N SER A 85 7.55 -24.48 28.38
CA SER A 85 6.29 -24.86 29.02
C SER A 85 5.67 -23.75 29.88
N GLY A 86 4.39 -23.86 30.23
CA GLY A 86 3.72 -22.91 31.10
C GLY A 86 3.39 -21.56 30.44
N TYR A 87 3.11 -21.57 29.14
CA TYR A 87 2.62 -20.40 28.42
C TYR A 87 1.12 -20.29 28.59
N ASP A 88 0.69 -19.22 29.25
CA ASP A 88 -0.72 -18.89 29.40
C ASP A 88 -1.10 -17.69 28.51
N PHE A 89 -2.40 -17.41 28.44
CA PHE A 89 -2.98 -16.28 27.73
C PHE A 89 -4.08 -15.64 28.58
N THR A 90 -4.30 -14.34 28.39
CA THR A 90 -5.23 -13.56 29.20
C THR A 90 -6.70 -13.68 28.78
N HIS A 91 -6.96 -13.82 27.47
CA HIS A 91 -8.31 -13.83 26.90
C HIS A 91 -8.56 -15.10 26.07
N SER A 92 -9.62 -15.84 26.39
CA SER A 92 -10.05 -16.99 25.61
C SER A 92 -10.88 -16.56 24.40
N THR A 93 -10.78 -17.33 23.31
CA THR A 93 -11.60 -17.17 22.11
C THR A 93 -12.32 -18.47 21.81
N THR A 94 -13.53 -18.38 21.23
CA THR A 94 -14.32 -19.57 20.88
C THR A 94 -13.81 -20.26 19.61
N THR A 95 -13.21 -19.50 18.69
CA THR A 95 -12.76 -20.00 17.39
C THR A 95 -11.55 -19.19 16.91
N LEU A 96 -10.53 -19.86 16.39
CA LEU A 96 -9.33 -19.23 15.82
C LEU A 96 -9.51 -18.77 14.37
N THR A 97 -10.57 -19.25 13.71
CA THR A 97 -10.90 -18.89 12.34
C THR A 97 -11.95 -17.78 12.31
N THR A 98 -11.80 -16.86 11.37
CA THR A 98 -12.81 -15.85 11.08
C THR A 98 -13.81 -16.41 10.07
N SER A 99 -15.07 -15.99 10.17
CA SER A 99 -16.14 -16.38 9.22
C SER A 99 -15.86 -15.93 7.79
N ARG A 100 -15.04 -14.88 7.60
CA ARG A 100 -14.52 -14.44 6.31
C ARG A 100 -13.01 -14.62 6.27
N SER A 101 -12.54 -15.43 5.33
CA SER A 101 -11.12 -15.71 5.12
C SER A 101 -10.39 -14.67 4.25
N ARG A 102 -11.13 -13.75 3.61
CA ARG A 102 -10.58 -12.73 2.72
C ARG A 102 -10.98 -11.33 3.15
N SER A 103 -10.04 -10.41 3.06
CA SER A 103 -10.30 -8.99 3.29
C SER A 103 -11.20 -8.43 2.17
N ALA A 104 -12.11 -7.52 2.54
CA ALA A 104 -12.95 -6.83 1.56
C ALA A 104 -12.11 -6.12 0.49
N TYR A 105 -10.94 -5.58 0.87
CA TYR A 105 -10.02 -4.92 -0.04
C TYR A 105 -9.62 -5.79 -1.24
N SER A 106 -9.39 -7.09 -1.04
CA SER A 106 -9.00 -8.02 -2.11
C SER A 106 -10.11 -8.34 -3.10
N THR A 107 -11.37 -8.17 -2.70
CA THR A 107 -12.55 -8.45 -3.53
C THR A 107 -12.93 -7.29 -4.45
N LEU A 108 -12.37 -6.11 -4.20
CA LEU A 108 -12.66 -4.90 -4.97
C LEU A 108 -11.74 -4.79 -6.17
N GLY A 109 -12.32 -4.61 -7.35
CA GLY A 109 -11.58 -4.53 -8.60
C GLY A 109 -10.83 -3.21 -8.75
N SER A 110 -11.53 -2.08 -8.72
CA SER A 110 -10.91 -0.78 -9.02
C SER A 110 -10.39 -0.08 -7.77
N MET A 111 -9.32 0.71 -7.94
CA MET A 111 -8.82 1.61 -6.89
C MET A 111 -9.84 2.68 -6.48
N LEU A 112 -10.73 3.07 -7.39
CA LEU A 112 -11.79 4.03 -7.08
C LEU A 112 -12.80 3.42 -6.11
N ASP A 113 -13.23 2.18 -6.35
CA ASP A 113 -14.15 1.46 -5.46
C ASP A 113 -13.55 1.26 -4.07
N LYS A 114 -12.24 0.95 -4.02
CA LYS A 114 -11.48 0.83 -2.77
C LYS A 114 -11.48 2.12 -1.97
N LEU A 115 -11.22 3.24 -2.63
CA LEU A 115 -11.23 4.54 -1.97
C LEU A 115 -12.64 4.94 -1.53
N ASP A 116 -13.65 4.72 -2.36
CA ASP A 116 -15.04 5.03 -2.03
C ASP A 116 -15.53 4.23 -0.81
N LEU A 117 -15.17 2.95 -0.71
CA LEU A 117 -15.47 2.14 0.47
C LEU A 117 -14.66 2.56 1.70
N GLN A 118 -13.40 2.97 1.54
CA GLN A 118 -12.61 3.53 2.64
C GLN A 118 -13.28 4.79 3.21
N ILE A 119 -13.71 5.71 2.34
CA ILE A 119 -14.39 6.95 2.74
C ILE A 119 -15.76 6.63 3.35
N ARG A 120 -16.51 5.69 2.78
CA ARG A 120 -17.78 5.24 3.36
C ARG A 120 -17.61 4.66 4.76
N ASN A 121 -16.54 3.92 5.01
CA ASN A 121 -16.23 3.42 6.36
C ASN A 121 -15.90 4.58 7.30
N ALA A 122 -15.17 5.59 6.83
CA ALA A 122 -14.94 6.79 7.62
C ALA A 122 -16.25 7.52 7.96
N ASP A 123 -17.20 7.60 7.01
CA ASP A 123 -18.53 8.20 7.25
C ASP A 123 -19.33 7.44 8.33
N LEU A 124 -19.06 6.14 8.53
CA LEU A 124 -19.75 5.29 9.50
C LEU A 124 -19.13 5.30 10.91
N ILE A 125 -17.84 5.63 11.03
CA ILE A 125 -17.10 5.51 12.29
C ILE A 125 -17.06 6.85 13.00
N ASN A 126 -17.68 6.92 14.18
CA ASN A 126 -17.75 8.16 14.98
C ASN A 126 -16.38 8.70 15.43
N ALA A 127 -15.38 7.83 15.60
CA ALA A 127 -14.03 8.22 16.02
C ALA A 127 -13.19 8.86 14.89
N VAL A 128 -13.73 8.98 13.68
CA VAL A 128 -12.99 9.35 12.48
C VAL A 128 -13.58 10.60 11.84
N ASP A 129 -12.78 11.65 11.65
CA ASP A 129 -13.18 12.81 10.85
C ASP A 129 -12.95 12.55 9.35
N THR A 130 -14.05 12.37 8.64
CA THR A 130 -14.08 12.18 7.18
C THR A 130 -13.46 13.34 6.41
N LYS A 131 -13.68 14.58 6.84
CA LYS A 131 -13.19 15.78 6.14
C LYS A 131 -11.67 15.82 6.17
N GLU A 132 -11.09 15.49 7.33
CA GLU A 132 -9.66 15.43 7.53
C GLU A 132 -9.02 14.31 6.69
N ILE A 133 -9.58 13.10 6.71
CA ILE A 133 -9.09 11.99 5.87
C ILE A 133 -9.10 12.34 4.40
N VAL A 134 -10.20 12.91 3.89
CA VAL A 134 -10.32 13.27 2.48
C VAL A 134 -9.28 14.36 2.13
N SER A 135 -9.07 15.34 3.01
CA SER A 135 -8.03 16.36 2.86
C SER A 135 -6.64 15.74 2.76
N TYR A 136 -6.33 14.77 3.64
CA TYR A 136 -5.07 14.05 3.63
C TYR A 136 -4.88 13.24 2.34
N VAL A 137 -5.87 12.44 1.94
CA VAL A 137 -5.78 11.63 0.71
C VAL A 137 -5.53 12.51 -0.52
N ILE A 138 -6.20 13.65 -0.61
CA ILE A 138 -6.01 14.61 -1.71
C ILE A 138 -4.57 15.13 -1.72
N THR A 139 -4.06 15.55 -0.56
CA THR A 139 -2.73 16.20 -0.45
C THR A 139 -1.57 15.25 -0.60
N THR A 140 -1.63 14.06 0.00
CA THR A 140 -0.50 13.11 0.04
C THR A 140 -0.47 12.16 -1.15
N HIS A 141 -1.62 11.83 -1.74
CA HIS A 141 -1.71 10.83 -2.80
C HIS A 141 -2.22 11.39 -4.12
N LEU A 142 -3.40 12.01 -4.16
CA LEU A 142 -4.03 12.37 -5.43
C LEU A 142 -3.29 13.51 -6.16
N ILE A 143 -3.03 14.63 -5.49
CA ILE A 143 -2.32 15.77 -6.11
C ILE A 143 -0.91 15.37 -6.56
N PRO A 144 -0.08 14.72 -5.73
CA PRO A 144 1.26 14.29 -6.14
C PRO A 144 1.25 13.35 -7.34
N ASP A 145 0.31 12.41 -7.40
CA ASP A 145 0.22 11.45 -8.51
C ASP A 145 -0.23 12.13 -9.81
N ILE A 146 -1.24 13.00 -9.77
CA ILE A 146 -1.69 13.76 -10.95
C ILE A 146 -0.55 14.63 -11.49
N MET A 147 0.12 15.39 -10.62
CA MET A 147 1.25 16.24 -11.00
C MET A 147 2.45 15.45 -11.50
N GLY A 148 2.76 14.33 -10.84
CA GLY A 148 3.83 13.42 -11.23
C GLY A 148 3.61 12.86 -12.63
N ASN A 149 2.41 12.34 -12.88
CA ASN A 149 2.02 11.80 -14.17
C ASN A 149 1.99 12.88 -15.27
N LEU A 150 1.50 14.09 -14.97
CA LEU A 150 1.51 15.20 -15.92
C LEU A 150 2.94 15.62 -16.31
N ARG A 151 3.82 15.80 -15.31
CA ARG A 151 5.24 16.12 -15.53
C ARG A 151 5.97 15.03 -16.30
N ALA A 152 5.67 13.76 -16.00
CA ALA A 152 6.25 12.62 -16.66
C ALA A 152 5.73 12.48 -18.10
N TYR A 153 4.45 12.74 -18.34
CA TYR A 153 3.84 12.78 -19.68
C TYR A 153 4.56 13.80 -20.59
N GLY A 154 4.87 15.00 -20.08
CA GLY A 154 5.60 16.02 -20.83
C GLY A 154 7.06 15.67 -21.15
N ARG A 155 7.69 14.76 -20.38
CA ARG A 155 9.10 14.36 -20.55
C ARG A 155 9.29 12.92 -21.04
N GLN A 156 8.21 12.24 -21.40
CA GLN A 156 8.21 10.79 -21.64
C GLN A 156 9.05 10.39 -22.87
N ARG A 157 9.44 9.12 -22.90
CA ARG A 157 9.99 8.44 -24.08
C ARG A 157 8.90 7.66 -24.81
N PHE A 158 9.16 7.34 -26.07
CA PHE A 158 8.29 6.53 -26.90
C PHE A 158 8.91 5.15 -27.09
N ARG A 159 8.11 4.09 -27.00
CA ARG A 159 8.58 2.70 -27.09
C ARG A 159 7.99 2.03 -28.33
N CYS A 160 8.79 1.23 -29.02
CA CYS A 160 8.29 0.33 -30.06
C CYS A 160 7.76 -0.96 -29.41
N THR A 161 6.56 -1.41 -29.80
CA THR A 161 5.96 -2.64 -29.28
C THR A 161 6.65 -3.91 -29.77
N ALA A 162 7.27 -3.88 -30.95
CA ALA A 162 7.90 -5.06 -31.55
C ALA A 162 9.35 -5.26 -31.10
N CYS A 163 10.21 -4.25 -31.28
CA CYS A 163 11.63 -4.36 -30.94
C CYS A 163 11.97 -3.87 -29.52
N GLY A 164 11.03 -3.25 -28.81
CA GLY A 164 11.22 -2.73 -27.47
C GLY A 164 12.10 -1.46 -27.38
N GLN A 165 12.63 -0.96 -28.50
CA GLN A 165 13.55 0.18 -28.51
C GLN A 165 12.84 1.48 -28.07
N SER A 166 13.56 2.28 -27.28
CA SER A 166 13.05 3.52 -26.70
C SER A 166 13.65 4.75 -27.38
N TYR A 167 12.80 5.71 -27.73
CA TYR A 167 13.19 6.96 -28.38
C TYR A 167 12.81 8.15 -27.49
N ARG A 168 13.74 9.11 -27.33
CA ARG A 168 13.46 10.36 -26.60
C ARG A 168 12.48 11.28 -27.35
N ARG A 169 12.50 11.25 -28.68
CA ARG A 169 11.60 12.02 -29.57
C ARG A 169 11.13 11.09 -30.69
N ILE A 170 9.91 11.32 -31.19
CA ILE A 170 9.39 10.58 -32.34
C ILE A 170 10.26 10.91 -33.56
N PRO A 171 10.78 9.91 -34.30
CA PRO A 171 11.49 10.14 -35.56
C PRO A 171 10.59 10.86 -36.56
N LEU A 172 11.17 11.68 -37.45
CA LEU A 172 10.39 12.38 -38.49
C LEU A 172 9.62 11.43 -39.42
N LEU A 173 10.12 10.20 -39.57
CA LEU A 173 9.45 9.11 -40.29
C LEU A 173 8.18 8.58 -39.60
N GLN A 174 7.86 9.03 -38.37
CA GLN A 174 6.69 8.63 -37.57
C GLN A 174 6.61 7.14 -37.17
N HIS A 175 7.54 6.30 -37.64
CA HIS A 175 7.65 4.88 -37.27
C HIS A 175 9.04 4.54 -36.72
N CYS A 176 9.14 3.40 -36.04
CA CYS A 176 10.40 2.81 -35.60
C CYS A 176 11.23 2.36 -36.82
N THR A 177 12.53 2.14 -36.63
CA THR A 177 13.41 1.55 -37.65
C THR A 177 12.93 0.19 -38.14
N CYS A 178 12.19 -0.56 -37.31
CA CYS A 178 11.56 -1.82 -37.70
C CYS A 178 10.20 -1.67 -38.40
N GLY A 179 9.78 -0.45 -38.77
CA GLY A 179 8.51 -0.16 -39.44
C GLY A 179 7.27 -0.11 -38.54
N ASN A 180 7.38 -0.48 -37.26
CA ASN A 180 6.25 -0.46 -36.33
C ASN A 180 5.98 0.91 -35.70
N LYS A 181 4.73 1.13 -35.30
CA LYS A 181 4.30 2.36 -34.64
C LYS A 181 4.90 2.48 -33.23
N LEU A 182 5.28 3.70 -32.87
CA LEU A 182 5.73 4.03 -31.53
C LEU A 182 4.53 4.36 -30.63
N ILE A 183 4.53 3.83 -29.41
CA ILE A 183 3.53 4.12 -28.39
C ILE A 183 4.10 5.04 -27.30
N GLN A 184 3.21 5.86 -26.73
CA GLN A 184 3.51 6.64 -25.53
C GLN A 184 3.68 5.70 -24.33
N THR A 185 4.63 6.01 -23.45
CA THR A 185 4.82 5.24 -22.21
C THR A 185 3.77 5.61 -21.16
N ILE A 186 3.34 6.88 -21.16
CA ILE A 186 2.30 7.41 -20.29
C ILE A 186 1.17 7.93 -21.17
N THR A 187 -0.03 7.39 -20.98
CA THR A 187 -1.21 7.78 -21.75
C THR A 187 -1.95 8.94 -21.08
N ARG A 188 -2.72 9.71 -21.86
CA ARG A 188 -3.63 10.75 -21.33
C ARG A 188 -4.56 10.20 -20.24
N GLY A 189 -5.08 8.99 -20.43
CA GLY A 189 -5.97 8.34 -19.47
C GLY A 189 -5.32 8.15 -18.09
N SER A 190 -4.01 7.86 -18.04
CA SER A 190 -3.27 7.73 -16.78
C SER A 190 -3.22 9.03 -15.99
N VAL A 191 -3.08 10.17 -16.67
CA VAL A 191 -3.02 11.50 -16.04
C VAL A 191 -4.41 11.91 -15.52
N VAL A 192 -5.47 11.65 -16.30
CA VAL A 192 -6.84 12.11 -15.99
C VAL A 192 -7.55 11.22 -14.96
N LYS A 193 -7.10 9.96 -14.79
CA LYS A 193 -7.77 8.94 -13.95
C LYS A 193 -8.21 9.46 -12.57
N TYR A 194 -7.30 10.15 -11.86
CA TYR A 194 -7.55 10.62 -10.50
C TYR A 194 -8.12 12.04 -10.41
N LEU A 195 -8.08 12.82 -11.49
CA LEU A 195 -8.64 14.16 -11.52
C LEU A 195 -10.15 14.15 -11.29
N LYS A 196 -10.87 13.22 -11.93
CA LYS A 196 -12.32 13.06 -11.76
C LYS A 196 -12.69 12.76 -10.31
N LEU A 197 -11.92 11.88 -9.69
CA LEU A 197 -12.08 11.52 -8.28
C LEU A 197 -11.82 12.72 -7.37
N ALA A 198 -10.71 13.42 -7.57
CA ALA A 198 -10.34 14.60 -6.78
C ALA A 198 -11.44 15.68 -6.84
N LYS A 199 -11.98 15.98 -8.03
CA LYS A 199 -13.12 16.91 -8.20
C LYS A 199 -14.37 16.45 -7.44
N ARG A 200 -14.72 15.16 -7.53
CA ARG A 200 -15.87 14.58 -6.81
C ARG A 200 -15.72 14.72 -5.29
N LEU A 201 -14.52 14.45 -4.77
CA LEU A 201 -14.24 14.53 -3.33
C LEU A 201 -14.32 15.97 -2.81
N VAL A 202 -13.76 16.93 -3.54
CA VAL A 202 -13.84 18.35 -3.22
C VAL A 202 -15.27 18.88 -3.26
N GLY A 203 -16.10 18.37 -4.17
CA GLY A 203 -17.51 18.76 -4.26
C GLY A 203 -18.38 18.17 -3.14
N LYS A 204 -18.04 16.96 -2.66
CA LYS A 204 -18.82 16.26 -1.63
C LYS A 204 -18.41 16.65 -0.21
N TYR A 205 -17.10 16.86 0.03
CA TYR A 205 -16.55 17.14 1.35
C TYR A 205 -15.93 18.53 1.40
N GLU A 206 -16.04 19.18 2.56
CA GLU A 206 -15.49 20.51 2.78
C GLU A 206 -13.98 20.42 3.11
N VAL A 207 -13.15 20.37 2.07
CA VAL A 207 -11.67 20.19 2.14
C VAL A 207 -10.88 21.50 2.13
N GLY A 208 -11.55 22.64 2.32
CA GLY A 208 -10.94 23.97 2.38
C GLY A 208 -10.60 24.59 1.01
N LYS A 209 -10.59 25.93 0.95
CA LYS A 209 -10.48 26.71 -0.29
C LYS A 209 -9.20 26.46 -1.09
N TYR A 210 -8.08 26.21 -0.40
CA TYR A 210 -6.78 25.99 -1.04
C TYR A 210 -6.77 24.71 -1.89
N LEU A 211 -7.24 23.58 -1.34
CA LEU A 211 -7.27 22.30 -2.05
C LEU A 211 -8.23 22.34 -3.22
N THR A 212 -9.39 22.98 -3.05
CA THR A 212 -10.35 23.23 -4.13
C THR A 212 -9.71 24.02 -5.28
N GLY A 213 -9.08 25.15 -4.97
CA GLY A 213 -8.39 25.96 -5.96
C GLY A 213 -7.25 25.21 -6.65
N ARG A 214 -6.50 24.41 -5.89
CA ARG A 214 -5.37 23.62 -6.41
C ARG A 214 -5.84 22.57 -7.42
N ILE A 215 -6.93 21.86 -7.14
CA ILE A 215 -7.49 20.85 -8.05
C ILE A 215 -8.09 21.50 -9.30
N ASN A 216 -8.74 22.65 -9.16
CA ASN A 216 -9.26 23.40 -10.32
C ASN A 216 -8.12 23.86 -11.23
N ASN A 217 -7.08 24.48 -10.66
CA ASN A 217 -5.90 24.88 -11.44
C ASN A 217 -5.22 23.69 -12.14
N LEU A 218 -5.15 22.52 -11.49
CA LEU A 218 -4.61 21.30 -12.11
C LEU A 218 -5.51 20.80 -13.25
N SER A 219 -6.83 20.94 -13.12
CA SER A 219 -7.74 20.64 -14.23
C SER A 219 -7.45 21.53 -15.42
N ASP A 220 -7.36 22.83 -15.19
CA ASP A 220 -7.14 23.81 -16.26
C ASP A 220 -5.78 23.57 -16.94
N GLU A 221 -4.74 23.25 -16.17
CA GLU A 221 -3.42 22.88 -16.70
C GLU A 221 -3.48 21.62 -17.58
N ILE A 222 -4.22 20.59 -17.15
CA ILE A 222 -4.44 19.37 -17.95
C ILE A 222 -5.21 19.71 -19.23
N ASP A 223 -6.26 20.51 -19.15
CA ASP A 223 -7.08 20.88 -20.30
C ASP A 223 -6.29 21.74 -21.30
N LEU A 224 -5.39 22.62 -20.82
CA LEU A 224 -4.45 23.37 -21.66
C LEU A 224 -3.43 22.46 -22.37
N VAL A 225 -2.89 21.45 -21.67
CA VAL A 225 -1.88 20.53 -22.24
C VAL A 225 -2.47 19.60 -23.30
N PHE A 226 -3.68 19.09 -23.09
CA PHE A 226 -4.30 18.13 -24.00
C PHE A 226 -5.23 18.77 -25.04
N GLY A 227 -5.71 19.99 -24.79
CA GLY A 227 -6.76 20.63 -25.57
C GLY A 227 -8.12 19.92 -25.47
N LYS A 228 -9.14 20.51 -26.10
CA LYS A 228 -10.44 19.86 -26.30
C LYS A 228 -10.25 18.62 -27.20
N SER A 229 -10.94 17.53 -26.87
CA SER A 229 -10.84 16.30 -27.65
C SER A 229 -11.34 16.53 -29.08
N LYS A 230 -10.64 15.98 -30.09
CA LYS A 230 -11.20 15.89 -31.44
C LYS A 230 -12.39 14.92 -31.38
N GLY A 231 -13.60 15.46 -31.25
CA GLY A 231 -14.84 14.69 -31.10
C GLY A 231 -15.72 15.11 -29.92
N ASP A 232 -15.36 16.14 -29.15
CA ASP A 232 -16.30 16.75 -28.21
C ASP A 232 -17.38 17.46 -29.02
N GLN A 233 -18.51 16.77 -29.20
CA GLN A 233 -19.73 17.36 -29.76
C GLN A 233 -20.14 18.51 -28.84
N ALA A 234 -20.15 19.73 -29.37
CA ALA A 234 -20.65 20.89 -28.64
C ALA A 234 -22.09 20.60 -28.21
N LEU A 235 -22.36 20.67 -26.91
CA LEU A 235 -23.71 20.51 -26.41
C LEU A 235 -24.47 21.81 -26.72
N LEU A 236 -25.76 21.71 -27.02
CA LEU A 236 -26.59 22.89 -27.32
C LEU A 236 -26.55 23.92 -26.18
N THR A 237 -26.33 23.45 -24.95
CA THR A 237 -26.19 24.25 -23.73
C THR A 237 -24.92 25.10 -23.67
N ASP A 238 -23.89 24.76 -24.46
CA ASP A 238 -22.65 25.55 -24.53
C ASP A 238 -22.87 26.91 -25.23
N TYR A 239 -24.00 27.07 -25.94
CA TYR A 239 -24.37 28.27 -26.67
C TYR A 239 -25.43 29.13 -25.95
N THR A 240 -25.95 28.67 -24.80
CA THR A 240 -27.08 29.34 -24.11
C THR A 240 -26.69 30.05 -22.80
N ASN A 241 -25.41 30.41 -22.62
CA ASN A 241 -24.98 31.34 -21.57
C ASN A 241 -24.31 32.56 -22.17
#